data_AF-A0A847IYF2-F1
#
_entry.id   AF-A0A847IYF2-F1
#
_cell.length_a   1.000
_cell.length_b   1.000
_cell.length_c   1.000
_cell.angle_alpha   90.00
_cell.angle_beta   90.00
_cell.angle_gamma   90.00
#
_symmetry.space_group_name_H-M   'P 1'
#
loop_
_entity.id
_entity.type
_entity.pdbx_description
1 polymer ?
#
loop_
_entity_poly.entity_id
_entity_poly.type
_entity_poly.pdbx_seq_one_letter_code
_entity_poly.pdbx_strand_id
1 'polypeptide(L)'
;MKFPILTFFLFLLIFSSCINDQPVTDAKPVAKVYNNYLYESELLGLVPFGASQEDSMAIISSYINNWIKKQLLLTQAEENLTKQQKDFSKQLEEYRNSLILYTYESELVRQNLDTVVSMWEMERYYN
;
A
#
# COMPACT_ATOMS: atom_id res chain seq x y z
N MET A 1 -47.11 38.43 -17.58
CA MET A 1 -45.66 38.72 -17.71
C MET A 1 -44.83 38.00 -16.63
N LYS A 2 -44.84 36.65 -16.56
CA LYS A 2 -44.06 35.90 -15.53
C LYS A 2 -43.34 34.64 -16.07
N PHE A 3 -43.48 34.32 -17.35
CA PHE A 3 -42.85 33.15 -17.98
C PHE A 3 -41.34 33.25 -18.33
N PRO A 4 -40.74 34.42 -18.63
CA PRO A 4 -39.35 34.44 -19.08
C PRO A 4 -38.32 34.28 -17.94
N ILE A 5 -38.74 34.52 -16.69
CA ILE A 5 -37.87 34.41 -15.50
C ILE A 5 -37.66 32.94 -15.10
N LEU A 6 -38.69 32.11 -15.26
CA LEU A 6 -38.62 30.68 -14.92
C LEU A 6 -37.75 29.90 -15.91
N THR A 7 -37.79 30.26 -17.20
CA THR A 7 -36.92 29.69 -18.24
C THR A 7 -35.46 30.13 -18.07
N PHE A 8 -35.21 31.35 -17.60
CA PHE A 8 -33.85 31.83 -17.30
C PHE A 8 -33.24 31.10 -16.09
N PHE A 9 -34.04 30.80 -15.07
CA PHE A 9 -33.60 30.01 -13.91
C PHE A 9 -33.31 28.55 -14.26
N LEU A 10 -34.08 27.97 -15.18
CA LEU A 10 -33.86 26.60 -15.70
C LEU A 10 -32.59 26.51 -16.58
N PHE A 11 -32.24 27.58 -17.29
CA PHE A 11 -31.02 27.64 -18.12
C PHE A 11 -29.74 27.84 -17.29
N LEU A 12 -29.84 28.43 -16.09
CA LEU A 12 -28.70 28.61 -15.18
C LEU A 12 -28.26 27.32 -14.47
N LEU A 13 -29.16 26.34 -14.35
CA LEU A 13 -28.90 25.05 -13.70
C LEU A 13 -28.07 24.07 -14.55
N ILE A 14 -27.87 24.37 -15.84
CA ILE A 14 -27.18 23.48 -16.80
C ILE A 14 -25.67 23.77 -16.91
N PHE A 15 -25.17 24.83 -16.27
CA PHE A 15 -23.76 25.22 -16.32
C PHE A 15 -22.91 24.76 -15.13
N SER A 16 -23.48 24.02 -14.17
CA SER A 16 -22.69 23.33 -13.15
C SER A 16 -22.07 22.06 -13.74
N SER A 17 -21.10 22.23 -14.63
CA SER A 17 -20.20 21.16 -15.05
C SER A 17 -19.17 20.92 -13.95
N CYS A 18 -19.03 19.68 -13.49
CA CYS A 18 -17.98 19.28 -12.56
C CYS A 18 -16.61 19.40 -13.25
N ILE A 19 -15.85 20.44 -12.92
CA ILE A 19 -14.40 20.44 -13.13
C ILE A 19 -13.81 19.48 -12.09
N ASN A 20 -13.40 18.30 -12.54
CA ASN A 20 -12.62 17.37 -11.74
C ASN A 20 -11.15 17.79 -11.85
N ASP A 21 -10.77 18.85 -11.13
CA ASP A 21 -9.37 19.20 -10.88
C ASP A 21 -8.78 18.16 -9.93
N GLN A 22 -8.51 16.96 -10.46
CA GLN A 22 -7.57 16.05 -9.81
C GLN A 22 -6.19 16.67 -10.06
N PRO A 23 -5.42 17.03 -9.02
CA PRO A 23 -4.04 17.43 -9.21
C PRO A 23 -3.35 16.29 -9.95
N VAL A 24 -2.69 16.61 -11.07
CA VAL A 24 -1.84 15.67 -11.79
C VAL A 24 -0.67 15.36 -10.86
N THR A 25 -0.87 14.43 -9.94
CA THR A 25 0.21 13.75 -9.27
C THR A 25 0.86 12.87 -10.33
N ASP A 26 2.19 12.79 -10.36
CA ASP A 26 2.94 11.84 -11.20
C ASP A 26 2.60 10.36 -10.90
N ALA A 27 1.64 10.11 -10.01
CA ALA A 27 1.16 8.80 -9.66
C ALA A 27 0.40 8.19 -10.84
N LYS A 28 1.00 7.20 -11.47
CA LYS A 28 0.41 6.43 -12.58
C LYS A 28 -0.32 5.20 -12.00
N PRO A 29 -1.66 5.22 -11.90
CA PRO A 29 -2.40 4.05 -11.45
C PRO A 29 -2.35 2.96 -12.54
N VAL A 30 -2.06 1.73 -12.14
CA VAL A 30 -2.00 0.54 -13.00
C VAL A 30 -3.22 -0.36 -12.84
N ALA A 31 -3.93 -0.26 -11.70
CA ALA A 31 -5.21 -0.91 -11.48
C ALA A 31 -6.07 -0.14 -10.47
N LYS A 32 -7.39 -0.35 -10.51
CA LYS A 32 -8.35 0.26 -9.58
C LYS A 32 -9.43 -0.75 -9.18
N VAL A 33 -9.73 -0.81 -7.89
CA VAL A 33 -10.85 -1.59 -7.32
C VAL A 33 -11.61 -0.69 -6.35
N TYR A 34 -12.85 -0.32 -6.70
CA TYR A 34 -13.63 0.70 -5.98
C TYR A 34 -12.86 2.01 -5.78
N ASN A 35 -12.53 2.36 -4.54
CA ASN A 35 -11.79 3.56 -4.17
C ASN A 35 -10.29 3.29 -3.94
N ASN A 36 -9.84 2.05 -4.10
CA ASN A 36 -8.45 1.67 -3.97
C ASN A 36 -7.75 1.69 -5.33
N TYR A 37 -6.53 2.21 -5.35
CA TYR A 37 -5.68 2.30 -6.54
C TYR A 37 -4.38 1.56 -6.27
N LEU A 38 -3.90 0.84 -7.28
CA LEU A 38 -2.55 0.29 -7.31
C LEU A 38 -1.72 1.20 -8.20
N TYR A 39 -0.60 1.69 -7.70
CA TYR A 39 0.28 2.59 -8.44
C TYR A 39 1.51 1.87 -8.99
N GLU A 40 2.06 2.40 -10.09
CA GLU A 40 3.29 1.88 -10.69
C GLU A 40 4.46 1.83 -9.69
N SER A 41 4.54 2.78 -8.76
CA SER A 41 5.57 2.82 -7.72
C SER A 41 5.52 1.60 -6.79
N GLU A 42 4.36 0.98 -6.59
CA GLU A 42 4.19 -0.22 -5.77
C GLU A 42 4.66 -1.48 -6.50
N LEU A 43 4.89 -1.40 -7.82
CA LEU A 43 5.43 -2.50 -8.62
C LEU A 43 6.96 -2.52 -8.65
N LEU A 44 7.62 -1.45 -8.19
CA LEU A 44 9.06 -1.33 -8.20
C LEU A 44 9.71 -2.38 -7.29
N GLY A 45 10.68 -3.12 -7.84
CA GLY A 45 11.42 -4.15 -7.10
C GLY A 45 10.73 -5.52 -7.04
N LEU A 46 9.55 -5.69 -7.66
CA LEU A 46 8.90 -7.01 -7.75
C LEU A 46 9.61 -7.95 -8.74
N VAL A 47 10.20 -7.40 -9.80
CA VAL A 47 10.89 -8.17 -10.83
C VAL A 47 12.35 -8.38 -10.41
N PRO A 48 12.84 -9.63 -10.30
CA PRO A 48 14.22 -9.91 -9.94
C PRO A 48 15.19 -9.49 -11.06
N PHE A 49 16.41 -9.13 -10.67
CA PHE A 49 17.45 -8.80 -11.62
C PHE A 49 17.76 -10.00 -12.52
N GLY A 50 17.77 -9.78 -13.85
CA GLY A 50 18.03 -10.82 -14.84
C GLY A 50 16.80 -11.61 -15.31
N ALA A 51 15.58 -11.24 -14.89
CA ALA A 51 14.36 -11.83 -15.44
C ALA A 51 14.21 -11.54 -16.95
N SER A 52 13.69 -12.52 -17.69
CA SER A 52 13.31 -12.32 -19.10
C SER A 52 12.15 -11.34 -19.23
N GLN A 53 11.89 -10.84 -20.44
CA GLN A 53 10.75 -9.96 -20.68
C GLN A 53 9.44 -10.69 -20.39
N GLU A 54 9.32 -11.94 -20.82
CA GLU A 54 8.15 -12.79 -20.63
C GLU A 54 7.90 -13.04 -19.14
N ASP A 55 8.95 -13.40 -18.39
CA ASP A 55 8.84 -13.65 -16.94
C ASP A 55 8.49 -12.37 -16.19
N SER A 56 9.09 -11.24 -16.57
CA SER A 56 8.78 -9.92 -15.99
C SER A 56 7.31 -9.57 -16.17
N MET A 57 6.77 -9.75 -17.38
CA MET A 57 5.34 -9.52 -17.65
C MET A 57 4.45 -10.48 -16.85
N ALA A 58 4.84 -11.75 -16.72
CA ALA A 58 4.08 -12.75 -15.97
C ALA A 58 4.04 -12.43 -14.46
N ILE A 59 5.18 -12.03 -13.88
CA ILE A 59 5.29 -11.63 -12.46
C ILE A 59 4.38 -10.44 -12.18
N ILE A 60 4.49 -9.38 -12.98
CA ILE A 60 3.70 -8.16 -12.80
C ILE A 60 2.20 -8.44 -13.00
N SER A 61 1.83 -9.16 -14.04
CA SER A 61 0.43 -9.53 -14.30
C SER A 61 -0.15 -10.37 -13.16
N SER A 62 0.62 -11.34 -12.65
CA SER A 62 0.23 -12.17 -11.51
C SER A 62 0.03 -11.33 -10.26
N TYR A 63 0.95 -10.42 -9.97
CA TYR A 63 0.85 -9.50 -8.84
C TYR A 63 -0.42 -8.64 -8.91
N ILE A 64 -0.66 -7.99 -10.05
CA ILE A 64 -1.84 -7.13 -10.26
C ILE A 64 -3.13 -7.95 -10.08
N ASN A 65 -3.21 -9.14 -10.67
CA ASN A 65 -4.40 -10.00 -10.55
C ASN A 65 -4.64 -10.44 -9.10
N ASN A 66 -3.59 -10.83 -8.37
CA ASN A 66 -3.68 -11.18 -6.96
C ASN A 66 -4.09 -9.99 -6.10
N TRP A 67 -3.56 -8.80 -6.39
CA TRP A 67 -3.95 -7.56 -5.73
C TRP A 67 -5.43 -7.27 -5.95
N ILE A 68 -5.93 -7.34 -7.19
CA ILE A 68 -7.35 -7.13 -7.51
C ILE A 68 -8.23 -8.12 -6.73
N LYS A 69 -7.89 -9.41 -6.77
CA LYS A 69 -8.63 -10.45 -6.05
C LYS A 69 -8.66 -10.17 -4.54
N LYS A 70 -7.53 -9.78 -3.97
CA LYS A 70 -7.42 -9.43 -2.55
C LYS A 70 -8.30 -8.23 -2.21
N GLN A 71 -8.27 -7.17 -3.01
CA GLN A 71 -9.10 -5.98 -2.78
C GLN A 71 -10.60 -6.31 -2.83
N LEU A 72 -11.04 -7.10 -3.82
CA LEU A 72 -12.44 -7.53 -3.91
C LEU A 72 -12.87 -8.34 -2.68
N LEU A 73 -12.04 -9.30 -2.24
CA LEU A 73 -12.32 -10.09 -1.05
C LEU A 73 -12.34 -9.25 0.22
N LEU A 74 -11.42 -8.29 0.36
CA LEU A 74 -11.40 -7.37 1.49
C LEU A 74 -12.65 -6.49 1.51
N THR A 75 -13.07 -5.93 0.38
CA THR A 75 -14.31 -5.16 0.29
C THR A 75 -15.51 -6.00 0.72
N GLN A 76 -15.62 -7.23 0.22
CA GLN A 76 -16.69 -8.14 0.64
C GLN A 76 -16.62 -8.46 2.14
N ALA A 77 -15.42 -8.69 2.70
CA ALA A 77 -15.26 -8.93 4.12
C ALA A 77 -15.69 -7.71 4.96
N GLU A 78 -15.33 -6.50 4.54
CA GLU A 78 -15.71 -5.25 5.20
C GLU A 78 -17.22 -5.04 5.27
N GLU A 79 -17.94 -5.40 4.21
CA GLU A 79 -19.39 -5.29 4.13
C GLU A 79 -20.11 -6.34 4.97
N ASN A 80 -19.54 -7.55 5.12
CA ASN A 80 -20.23 -8.68 5.75
C ASN A 80 -19.82 -8.92 7.22
N LEU A 81 -18.65 -8.46 7.66
CA LEU A 81 -18.21 -8.64 9.05
C LEU A 81 -18.82 -7.59 9.98
N THR A 82 -19.19 -8.04 11.18
CA THR A 82 -19.69 -7.15 12.22
C THR A 82 -18.59 -6.23 12.75
N LYS A 83 -18.96 -5.11 13.37
CA LYS A 83 -17.99 -4.18 13.98
C LYS A 83 -17.03 -4.87 14.95
N GLN A 84 -17.53 -5.80 15.77
CA GLN A 84 -16.71 -6.53 16.73
C GLN A 84 -15.71 -7.47 16.04
N GLN A 85 -16.11 -8.13 14.95
CA GLN A 85 -15.21 -9.01 14.18
C GLN A 85 -14.13 -8.23 13.42
N LYS A 86 -14.35 -6.93 13.19
CA LYS A 86 -13.39 -6.02 12.56
C LYS A 86 -12.54 -5.25 13.56
N ASP A 87 -12.81 -5.40 14.86
CA ASP A 87 -12.04 -4.72 15.89
C ASP A 87 -10.72 -5.45 16.13
N PHE A 88 -9.67 -4.97 15.47
CA PHE A 88 -8.30 -5.42 15.64
C PHE A 88 -7.46 -4.43 16.46
N SER A 89 -8.07 -3.48 17.17
CA SER A 89 -7.36 -2.36 17.80
C SER A 89 -6.29 -2.83 18.77
N LYS A 90 -6.59 -3.87 19.57
CA LYS A 90 -5.64 -4.47 20.51
C LYS A 90 -4.48 -5.17 19.80
N GLN A 91 -4.78 -5.97 18.78
CA GLN A 91 -3.78 -6.72 18.03
C GLN A 91 -2.84 -5.79 17.25
N LEU A 92 -3.38 -4.71 16.68
CA LEU A 92 -2.60 -3.68 16.00
C LEU A 92 -1.66 -2.95 16.97
N GLU A 93 -2.14 -2.64 18.18
CA GLU A 93 -1.32 -2.01 19.22
C GLU A 93 -0.22 -2.94 19.73
N GLU A 94 -0.54 -4.21 20.00
CA GLU A 94 0.44 -5.22 20.38
C GLU A 94 1.50 -5.40 19.29
N TYR A 95 1.08 -5.52 18.02
CA TYR A 95 2.00 -5.65 16.90
C TYR A 95 2.91 -4.44 16.73
N ARG A 96 2.35 -3.22 16.85
CA ARG A 96 3.13 -1.98 16.84
C ARG A 96 4.18 -1.97 17.95
N ASN A 97 3.80 -2.34 19.17
CA ASN A 97 4.71 -2.40 20.31
C ASN A 97 5.82 -3.42 20.09
N SER A 98 5.51 -4.59 19.52
CA SER A 98 6.52 -5.59 19.14
C SER A 98 7.50 -5.04 18.10
N LEU A 99 7.04 -4.32 17.08
CA LEU A 99 7.91 -3.71 16.07
C LEU A 99 8.85 -2.66 16.68
N ILE A 100 8.34 -1.84 17.61
CA ILE A 100 9.16 -0.83 18.30
C ILE A 100 10.24 -1.49 19.16
N LEU A 101 9.88 -2.48 19.98
CA LEU A 101 10.84 -3.19 20.82
C LEU A 101 11.91 -3.88 19.99
N TYR A 102 11.50 -4.62 18.94
CA TYR A 102 12.44 -5.27 18.04
C TYR A 102 13.42 -4.27 17.40
N THR A 103 12.91 -3.12 16.95
CA THR A 103 13.74 -2.08 16.34
C THR A 103 14.73 -1.50 17.37
N TYR A 104 14.26 -1.21 18.59
CA TYR A 104 15.10 -0.70 19.66
C TYR A 104 16.20 -1.69 20.06
N GLU A 105 15.84 -2.96 20.26
CA GLU A 105 16.79 -4.03 20.60
C GLU A 105 17.82 -4.21 19.48
N SER A 106 17.40 -4.17 18.21
CA SER A 106 18.29 -4.28 17.06
C SER A 106 19.31 -3.13 17.00
N GLU A 107 18.86 -1.88 17.26
CA GLU A 107 19.76 -0.73 17.31
C GLU A 107 20.68 -0.76 18.53
N LEU A 108 20.19 -1.23 19.68
CA LEU A 108 21.02 -1.41 20.87
C LEU A 108 22.13 -2.45 20.62
N VAL A 109 21.78 -3.57 20.01
CA VAL A 109 22.74 -4.61 19.61
C VAL A 109 23.75 -4.03 18.63
N ARG A 110 23.31 -3.29 17.60
CA ARG A 110 24.20 -2.64 16.64
C ARG A 110 25.19 -1.66 17.27
N GLN A 111 24.78 -0.94 18.32
CA GLN A 111 25.65 -0.01 19.06
C GLN A 111 26.64 -0.71 19.99
N ASN A 112 26.29 -1.88 20.52
CA ASN A 112 27.09 -2.61 21.53
C ASN A 112 27.82 -3.84 20.98
N LEU A 113 27.65 -4.16 19.70
CA LEU A 113 28.41 -5.20 19.02
C LEU A 113 29.83 -4.70 18.75
N ASP A 114 30.78 -5.10 19.61
CA ASP A 114 32.18 -5.10 19.24
C ASP A 114 32.43 -6.27 18.26
N THR A 115 32.48 -5.96 16.97
CA THR A 115 32.64 -6.97 15.90
C THR A 115 34.08 -7.40 15.69
N VAL A 116 35.03 -6.88 16.49
CA VAL A 116 36.44 -7.22 16.36
C VAL A 116 36.70 -8.56 17.05
N VAL A 117 36.55 -9.65 16.28
CA VAL A 117 37.02 -10.97 16.71
C VAL A 117 38.51 -11.07 16.41
N SER A 118 39.30 -11.33 17.44
CA SER A 118 40.74 -11.47 17.31
C SER A 118 41.15 -12.85 16.75
N MET A 119 42.34 -12.93 16.16
CA MET A 119 42.89 -14.20 15.66
C MET A 119 43.11 -15.23 16.78
N TRP A 120 43.42 -14.76 17.99
CA TRP A 120 43.61 -15.64 19.16
C TRP A 120 42.30 -16.25 19.65
N GLU A 121 41.18 -15.52 19.56
CA GLU A 121 39.84 -16.04 19.88
C GLU A 121 39.41 -17.11 18.88
N MET A 122 39.73 -16.91 17.59
CA MET A 122 39.49 -17.91 16.55
C MET A 122 40.31 -19.18 16.78
N GLU A 123 41.62 -19.07 17.00
CA GLU A 123 42.47 -20.25 17.24
C GLU A 123 42.10 -21.02 18.51
N ARG A 124 41.65 -20.34 19.58
CA ARG A 124 41.19 -21.00 20.81
C ARG A 124 39.87 -21.75 20.64
N TYR A 125 38.98 -21.30 19.76
CA TYR A 125 37.68 -21.95 19.56
C TYR A 125 37.78 -23.22 18.70
N TYR A 126 38.71 -23.25 17.76
CA TYR A 126 38.87 -24.36 16.80
C TYR A 126 39.87 -25.45 17.21
N ASN A 127 40.67 -25.23 18.26
CA ASN A 127 41.58 -26.23 18.85
C ASN A 127 40.99 -26.80 20.14
#